data_AF-A0A6J6BSR6-F1
#
_entry.id   AF-A0A6J6BSR6-F1
#
_cell.length_a   1.000
_cell.length_b   1.000
_cell.length_c   1.000
_cell.angle_alpha   90.00
_cell.angle_beta   90.00
_cell.angle_gamma   90.00
#
_symmetry.space_group_name_H-M   'P 1'
#
loop_
_entity.id
_entity.type
_entity.pdbx_description
1 polymer ?
#
loop_
_entity_poly.entity_id
_entity_poly.type
_entity_poly.pdbx_seq_one_letter_code
_entity_poly.pdbx_strand_id
1 'polypeptide(L)'
;MRPDRKIRELAEKENVEIRTYEIIYKLLEDVEKAMKGMLAPEFIEVVTGEAEVREVFKAPKVGAVAGCSVTSGVITRGSKVRFLREGTIIWKGNINTLRRFKDDVREVREGFECGLSLTDFQDLKPGDVIETYELKEVERA
;
A
#
# COMPACT_ATOMS: atom_id res chain seq x y z
N MET A 1 -29.97 22.62 -28.63
CA MET A 1 -31.41 22.59 -28.24
C MET A 1 -31.51 23.13 -26.82
N ARG A 2 -32.44 24.04 -26.49
CA ARG A 2 -32.57 24.58 -25.12
C ARG A 2 -33.51 23.69 -24.29
N PRO A 3 -33.13 23.23 -23.08
CA PRO A 3 -34.02 22.42 -22.26
C PRO A 3 -35.22 23.23 -21.75
N ASP A 4 -36.40 22.63 -21.82
CA ASP A 4 -37.67 23.16 -21.31
C ASP A 4 -37.62 23.42 -19.80
N ARG A 5 -38.34 24.45 -19.32
CA ARG A 5 -38.26 24.91 -17.92
C ARG A 5 -38.58 23.82 -16.90
N LYS A 6 -39.58 22.98 -17.20
CA LYS A 6 -39.97 21.84 -16.36
C LYS A 6 -38.86 20.77 -16.22
N ILE A 7 -38.01 20.61 -17.22
CA ILE A 7 -36.93 19.61 -17.22
C ILE A 7 -35.79 20.07 -16.30
N ARG A 8 -35.49 21.38 -16.27
CA ARG A 8 -34.49 21.94 -15.34
C ARG A 8 -34.93 21.83 -13.88
N GLU A 9 -36.19 22.19 -13.60
CA GLU A 9 -36.75 22.12 -12.25
C GLU A 9 -36.77 20.66 -11.72
N LEU A 10 -37.03 19.68 -12.58
CA LEU A 10 -36.96 18.26 -12.21
C LEU A 10 -35.52 17.78 -11.98
N ALA A 11 -34.58 18.20 -12.83
CA ALA A 11 -33.19 17.80 -12.71
C ALA A 11 -32.50 18.38 -11.46
N GLU A 12 -32.81 19.61 -11.08
CA GLU A 12 -32.36 20.19 -9.81
C GLU A 12 -32.90 19.42 -8.61
N LYS A 13 -34.16 18.97 -8.66
CA LYS A 13 -34.78 18.18 -7.58
C LYS A 13 -34.16 16.80 -7.42
N GLU A 14 -33.80 16.15 -8.53
CA GLU A 14 -33.20 14.81 -8.57
C GLU A 14 -31.66 14.84 -8.52
N ASN A 15 -31.05 16.02 -8.39
CA ASN A 15 -29.60 16.22 -8.37
C ASN A 15 -28.90 15.68 -9.64
N VAL A 16 -29.57 15.81 -10.78
CA VAL A 16 -29.10 15.36 -12.11
C VAL A 16 -28.55 16.56 -12.88
N GLU A 17 -27.29 16.48 -13.32
CA GLU A 17 -26.65 17.54 -14.09
C GLU A 17 -27.06 17.47 -15.57
N ILE A 18 -27.59 18.58 -16.13
CA ILE A 18 -27.91 18.69 -17.56
C ILE A 18 -26.80 19.45 -18.28
N ARG A 19 -26.02 18.74 -19.11
CA ARG A 19 -25.01 19.35 -19.99
C ARG A 19 -25.54 19.47 -21.42
N THR A 20 -25.45 20.67 -22.00
CA THR A 20 -25.87 20.94 -23.37
C THR A 20 -24.65 21.21 -24.24
N TYR A 21 -24.47 20.43 -25.31
CA TYR A 21 -23.33 20.58 -26.23
C TYR A 21 -23.82 21.06 -27.60
N GLU A 22 -23.12 22.02 -28.19
CA GLU A 22 -23.39 22.52 -29.55
C GLU A 22 -22.51 21.82 -30.60
N ILE A 23 -21.45 21.14 -30.17
CA ILE A 23 -20.46 20.46 -31.03
C ILE A 23 -20.34 19.02 -30.55
N ILE A 24 -20.57 18.06 -31.46
CA ILE A 24 -20.59 16.62 -31.12
C ILE A 24 -19.24 16.11 -30.57
N TYR A 25 -18.12 16.66 -31.03
CA TYR A 25 -16.78 16.28 -30.53
C TYR A 25 -16.57 16.67 -29.05
N LYS A 26 -17.17 17.78 -28.59
CA LYS A 26 -17.07 18.17 -27.17
C LYS A 26 -17.82 17.21 -26.25
N LEU A 27 -18.91 16.61 -26.74
CA LEU A 27 -19.63 15.57 -26.01
C LEU A 27 -18.79 14.29 -25.91
N LEU A 28 -18.12 13.89 -26.98
CA LEU A 28 -17.23 12.72 -26.96
C LEU A 28 -16.07 12.91 -25.98
N GLU A 29 -15.43 14.08 -25.99
CA GLU A 29 -14.36 14.41 -25.04
C GLU A 29 -14.86 14.43 -23.58
N ASP A 30 -16.03 15.00 -23.31
CA ASP A 30 -16.58 15.05 -21.95
C ASP A 30 -17.02 13.67 -21.44
N VAL A 31 -17.56 12.82 -22.31
CA VAL A 31 -17.89 11.42 -21.99
C VAL A 31 -16.61 10.63 -21.70
N GLU A 32 -15.56 10.82 -22.49
CA GLU A 32 -14.27 10.17 -22.27
C GLU A 32 -13.59 10.66 -20.98
N LYS A 33 -13.63 11.97 -20.69
CA LYS A 33 -13.13 12.56 -19.44
C LYS A 33 -13.93 12.13 -18.22
N ALA A 34 -15.25 12.00 -18.33
CA ALA A 34 -16.09 11.49 -17.25
C ALA A 34 -15.75 10.03 -16.94
N MET A 35 -15.52 9.20 -17.97
CA MET A 35 -15.04 7.83 -17.77
C MET A 35 -13.64 7.82 -17.15
N LYS A 36 -12.70 8.62 -17.66
CA LYS A 36 -11.33 8.71 -17.11
C LYS A 36 -11.30 9.22 -15.66
N GLY A 37 -12.16 10.18 -15.31
CA GLY A 37 -12.31 10.71 -13.96
C GLY A 37 -12.99 9.75 -12.96
N MET A 38 -13.64 8.69 -13.44
CA MET A 38 -14.23 7.62 -12.61
C MET A 38 -13.38 6.35 -12.57
N LEU A 39 -12.26 6.28 -13.30
CA LEU A 39 -11.36 5.12 -13.24
C LEU A 39 -10.63 5.14 -11.89
N ALA A 40 -10.91 4.14 -11.06
CA ALA A 40 -10.16 3.94 -9.82
C ALA A 40 -8.67 3.73 -10.16
N PRO A 41 -7.75 4.39 -9.45
CA PRO A 41 -6.33 4.20 -9.67
C PRO A 41 -5.93 2.74 -9.50
N GLU A 42 -5.09 2.23 -10.40
CA GLU A 42 -4.51 0.90 -10.25
C GLU A 42 -3.29 1.00 -9.34
N PHE A 43 -3.32 0.26 -8.23
CA PHE A 43 -2.19 0.17 -7.31
C PHE A 43 -1.37 -1.08 -7.63
N ILE A 44 -0.10 -0.92 -7.97
CA ILE A 44 0.84 -2.01 -8.09
C ILE A 44 1.62 -2.19 -6.79
N GLU A 45 1.84 -3.43 -6.38
CA GLU A 45 2.72 -3.75 -5.26
C GLU A 45 4.16 -3.75 -5.74
N VAL A 46 4.99 -2.89 -5.16
CA VAL A 46 6.43 -2.82 -5.43
C VAL A 46 7.17 -3.27 -4.18
N VAL A 47 7.97 -4.32 -4.30
CA VAL A 47 8.84 -4.81 -3.22
C VAL A 47 9.90 -3.75 -2.93
N THR A 48 10.04 -3.37 -1.67
CA THR A 48 10.99 -2.33 -1.21
C THR A 48 12.22 -2.93 -0.53
N GLY A 49 12.11 -4.12 0.04
CA GLY A 49 13.22 -4.80 0.68
C GLY A 49 12.87 -6.20 1.16
N GLU A 50 13.91 -6.94 1.49
CA GLU A 50 13.81 -8.30 2.01
C GLU A 50 14.77 -8.46 3.19
N ALA A 51 14.31 -9.16 4.22
CA ALA A 51 15.11 -9.45 5.40
C ALA A 51 14.91 -10.90 5.85
N GLU A 52 16.00 -11.58 6.17
CA GLU A 52 15.99 -12.96 6.66
C GLU A 52 16.09 -12.96 8.19
N VAL A 53 15.22 -13.72 8.85
CA VAL A 53 15.21 -13.89 10.30
C VAL A 53 16.34 -14.82 10.70
N ARG A 54 17.31 -14.32 11.46
CA ARG A 54 18.42 -15.13 12.01
C ARG A 54 18.11 -15.67 13.39
N GLU A 55 17.54 -14.83 14.24
CA GLU A 55 17.26 -15.15 15.63
C GLU A 55 15.94 -14.51 16.07
N VAL A 56 15.32 -15.07 17.11
CA VAL A 56 14.07 -14.55 17.67
C VAL A 56 14.25 -14.28 19.15
N PHE A 57 14.04 -13.04 19.53
CA PHE A 57 14.16 -12.56 20.90
C PHE A 57 12.77 -12.24 21.47
N LYS A 58 12.63 -12.29 22.79
CA LYS A 58 11.44 -11.80 23.48
C LYS A 58 11.77 -10.48 24.18
N ALA A 59 11.16 -9.40 23.72
CA ALA A 59 11.30 -8.08 24.31
C ALA A 59 10.13 -7.77 25.26
N PRO A 60 10.39 -7.23 26.46
CA PRO A 60 9.33 -6.74 27.35
C PRO A 60 8.47 -5.69 26.63
N LYS A 61 7.14 -5.80 26.75
CA LYS A 61 6.11 -4.92 26.13
C LYS A 61 5.86 -5.09 24.63
N VAL A 62 6.87 -5.50 23.84
CA VAL A 62 6.74 -5.64 22.37
C VAL A 62 6.43 -7.08 21.95
N GLY A 63 6.82 -8.08 22.76
CA GLY A 63 6.59 -9.49 22.46
C GLY A 63 7.76 -10.11 21.69
N ALA A 64 7.47 -10.93 20.68
CA ALA A 64 8.49 -11.54 19.84
C ALA A 64 9.10 -10.51 18.87
N VAL A 65 10.43 -10.47 18.82
CA VAL A 65 11.22 -9.60 17.95
C VAL A 65 12.13 -10.48 17.12
N ALA A 66 12.03 -10.36 15.79
CA ALA A 66 12.95 -11.01 14.88
C ALA A 66 14.24 -10.18 14.76
N GLY A 67 15.38 -10.79 15.08
CA GLY A 67 16.69 -10.31 14.68
C GLY A 67 16.94 -10.73 13.25
N CYS A 68 16.92 -9.77 12.33
CA CYS A 68 16.98 -10.00 10.91
C CYS A 68 18.23 -9.37 10.30
N SER A 69 18.66 -9.92 9.17
CA SER A 69 19.64 -9.29 8.28
C SER A 69 18.93 -8.89 6.99
N VAL A 70 19.08 -7.63 6.59
CA VAL A 70 18.49 -7.14 5.34
C VAL A 70 19.30 -7.69 4.18
N THR A 71 18.68 -8.56 3.39
CA THR A 71 19.29 -9.24 2.24
C THR A 71 19.20 -8.40 0.97
N SER A 72 18.16 -7.58 0.83
CA SER A 72 18.03 -6.65 -0.29
C SER A 72 17.20 -5.42 0.05
N GLY A 73 17.49 -4.31 -0.62
CA GLY A 73 16.66 -3.10 -0.56
C GLY A 73 16.69 -2.37 0.79
N VAL A 74 15.55 -1.81 1.18
CA VAL A 74 15.42 -1.00 2.40
C VAL A 74 14.14 -1.36 3.16
N ILE A 75 14.32 -1.68 4.44
CA ILE A 75 13.23 -1.95 5.38
C ILE A 75 12.88 -0.67 6.10
N THR A 76 11.65 -0.19 5.95
CA THR A 76 11.16 1.03 6.59
C THR A 76 10.12 0.71 7.66
N ARG A 77 10.19 1.39 8.81
CA ARG A 77 9.23 1.22 9.90
C ARG A 77 7.82 1.57 9.43
N GLY A 78 6.85 0.71 9.72
CA GLY A 78 5.46 0.88 9.31
C GLY A 78 5.15 0.41 7.89
N SER A 79 6.14 -0.04 7.11
CA SER A 79 5.89 -0.63 5.79
C SER A 79 5.02 -1.89 5.89
N LYS A 80 4.24 -2.14 4.82
CA LYS A 80 3.51 -3.39 4.65
C LYS A 80 4.49 -4.52 4.44
N VAL A 81 4.18 -5.67 5.00
CA VAL A 81 5.04 -6.85 4.94
C VAL A 81 4.27 -8.11 4.60
N ARG A 82 4.98 -9.03 3.97
CA ARG A 82 4.60 -10.42 3.82
C ARG A 82 5.63 -11.24 4.56
N PHE A 83 5.13 -12.18 5.34
CA PHE A 83 5.95 -13.13 6.04
C PHE A 83 5.90 -14.45 5.29
N LEU A 84 7.07 -14.90 4.87
CA LEU A 84 7.25 -16.10 4.07
C LEU A 84 8.00 -17.15 4.90
N ARG A 85 7.51 -18.38 4.85
CA ARG A 85 8.18 -19.56 5.39
C ARG A 85 8.29 -20.58 4.26
N GLU A 86 9.52 -20.94 3.89
CA GLU A 86 9.81 -21.87 2.79
C GLU A 86 9.12 -21.44 1.46
N GLY A 87 9.07 -20.13 1.19
CA GLY A 87 8.47 -19.55 -0.01
C GLY A 87 6.93 -19.43 0.02
N THR A 88 6.27 -19.87 1.09
CA THR A 88 4.82 -19.70 1.25
C THR A 88 4.50 -18.49 2.13
N ILE A 89 3.58 -17.63 1.68
CA ILE A 89 3.09 -16.51 2.49
C ILE A 89 2.21 -17.07 3.61
N ILE A 90 2.70 -16.98 4.84
CA ILE A 90 1.98 -17.46 6.03
C ILE A 90 1.28 -16.31 6.77
N TRP A 91 1.70 -15.06 6.54
CA TRP A 91 1.09 -13.89 7.16
C TRP A 91 1.32 -12.60 6.36
N LYS A 92 0.42 -11.63 6.51
CA LYS A 92 0.54 -10.27 5.96
C LYS A 92 0.14 -9.25 7.01
N GLY A 93 0.85 -8.13 7.06
CA GLY A 93 0.52 -7.01 7.94
C GLY A 93 1.55 -5.89 7.84
N ASN A 94 1.93 -5.30 8.97
CA ASN A 94 2.86 -4.16 9.00
C ASN A 94 3.98 -4.38 10.03
N ILE A 95 5.09 -3.67 9.82
CA ILE A 95 6.16 -3.56 10.82
C ILE A 95 5.67 -2.66 11.96
N ASN A 96 5.64 -3.19 13.18
CA ASN A 96 5.28 -2.43 14.37
C ASN A 96 6.47 -1.61 14.89
N THR A 97 7.61 -2.26 15.12
CA THR A 97 8.84 -1.57 15.56
C THR A 97 10.01 -1.96 14.68
N LEU A 98 10.94 -1.02 14.47
CA LEU A 98 12.20 -1.26 13.78
C LEU A 98 13.33 -0.64 14.61
N ARG A 99 14.27 -1.47 15.01
CA ARG A 99 15.40 -1.09 15.86
C ARG A 99 16.70 -1.57 15.24
N ARG A 100 17.76 -0.80 15.43
CA ARG A 100 19.12 -1.25 15.17
C ARG A 100 19.86 -1.25 16.50
N PHE A 101 20.28 -2.43 16.93
CA PHE A 101 20.77 -2.65 18.29
C PHE A 101 19.73 -2.21 19.35
N LYS A 102 19.94 -1.06 19.99
CA LYS A 102 19.06 -0.52 21.04
C LYS A 102 18.29 0.72 20.60
N ASP A 103 18.57 1.24 19.42
CA ASP A 103 18.02 2.51 18.94
C ASP A 103 16.85 2.26 17.98
N ASP A 104 15.75 2.98 18.19
CA ASP A 104 14.62 3.02 17.25
C ASP A 104 15.03 3.79 16.00
N VAL A 105 14.93 3.13 14.84
CA VAL A 105 15.33 3.69 13.55
C VAL A 105 14.15 3.75 12.59
N ARG A 106 14.24 4.66 11.62
CA ARG A 106 13.21 4.81 10.59
C ARG A 106 13.36 3.79 9.47
N GLU A 107 14.58 3.57 9.02
CA GLU A 107 14.92 2.68 7.91
C GLU A 107 16.21 1.92 8.18
N VAL A 108 16.33 0.72 7.62
CA VAL A 108 17.55 -0.08 7.61
C VAL A 108 17.80 -0.58 6.20
N ARG A 109 19.02 -0.38 5.71
CA ARG A 109 19.43 -0.75 4.35
C ARG A 109 20.03 -2.15 4.30
N GLU A 110 20.10 -2.69 3.09
CA GLU A 110 20.82 -3.91 2.77
C GLU A 110 22.22 -3.99 3.41
N GLY A 111 22.58 -5.20 3.85
CA GLY A 111 23.86 -5.48 4.49
C GLY A 111 23.92 -5.13 5.98
N PHE A 112 22.89 -4.50 6.53
CA PHE A 112 22.78 -4.22 7.96
C PHE A 112 21.82 -5.17 8.67
N GLU A 113 22.03 -5.30 9.98
CA GLU A 113 21.16 -6.05 10.88
C GLU A 113 20.16 -5.13 11.56
N CYS A 114 18.96 -5.66 11.80
CA CYS A 114 17.88 -4.96 12.49
C CYS A 114 17.07 -5.91 13.36
N GLY A 115 16.51 -5.37 14.42
CA GLY A 115 15.45 -6.02 15.19
C GLY A 115 14.11 -5.44 14.77
N LEU A 116 13.19 -6.28 14.31
CA LEU A 116 11.84 -5.85 13.95
C LEU A 116 10.77 -6.68 14.65
N SER A 117 9.64 -6.05 14.95
CA SER A 117 8.44 -6.74 15.43
C SER A 117 7.30 -6.53 14.46
N LEU A 118 6.43 -7.54 14.35
CA LEU A 118 5.25 -7.50 13.49
C LEU A 118 4.02 -7.20 14.34
N THR A 119 3.06 -6.49 13.77
CA THR A 119 1.76 -6.24 14.43
C THR A 119 1.00 -7.55 14.55
N ASP A 120 0.51 -7.90 15.75
CA ASP A 120 -0.36 -9.06 16.00
C ASP A 120 0.17 -10.44 15.52
N PHE A 121 1.49 -10.59 15.32
CA PHE A 121 2.11 -11.85 14.93
C PHE A 121 3.33 -12.18 15.79
N GLN A 122 3.35 -13.38 16.38
CA GLN A 122 4.38 -13.81 17.32
C GLN A 122 5.09 -15.13 16.97
N ASP A 123 4.59 -15.92 16.00
CA ASP A 123 5.21 -17.19 15.57
C ASP A 123 6.35 -16.95 14.57
N LEU A 124 7.40 -16.26 15.03
CA LEU A 124 8.63 -16.01 14.28
C LEU A 124 9.58 -17.18 14.48
N LYS A 125 10.23 -17.65 13.40
CA LYS A 125 11.27 -18.68 13.46
C LYS A 125 12.51 -18.25 12.65
N PRO A 126 13.71 -18.69 13.07
CA PRO A 126 14.90 -18.57 12.23
C PRO A 126 14.69 -19.21 10.85
N GLY A 127 15.20 -18.55 9.80
CA GLY A 127 15.04 -18.96 8.41
C GLY A 127 13.77 -18.46 7.73
N ASP A 128 12.88 -17.77 8.46
CA ASP A 128 11.75 -17.08 7.85
C ASP A 128 12.21 -15.82 7.09
N VAL A 129 11.46 -15.44 6.06
CA VAL A 129 11.75 -14.27 5.21
C VAL A 129 10.66 -13.22 5.36
N ILE A 130 11.08 -11.97 5.53
CA ILE A 130 10.19 -10.80 5.63
C ILE A 130 10.41 -9.95 4.38
N GLU A 131 9.40 -9.93 3.52
CA GLU A 131 9.36 -9.08 2.33
C GLU A 131 8.54 -7.83 2.63
N THR A 132 9.12 -6.65 2.44
CA THR A 132 8.41 -5.38 2.56
C THR A 132 7.99 -4.87 1.19
N TYR A 133 6.80 -4.26 1.12
CA TYR A 133 6.28 -3.74 -0.13
C TYR A 133 5.46 -2.47 0.08
N GLU A 134 5.35 -1.68 -0.99
CA GLU A 134 4.55 -0.46 -1.05
C GLU A 134 3.55 -0.54 -2.21
N LEU A 135 2.40 0.12 -2.05
CA LEU A 135 1.44 0.29 -3.13
C LEU A 135 1.79 1.57 -3.88
N LYS A 136 2.27 1.45 -5.11
CA LYS A 136 2.43 2.60 -6.01
C LYS A 136 1.19 2.75 -6.86
N GLU A 137 0.64 3.96 -6.85
CA GLU A 137 -0.40 4.38 -7.78
C GLU A 137 0.23 4.50 -9.17
N VAL A 138 -0.35 3.80 -10.13
CA VAL A 138 0.01 3.92 -11.54
C VAL A 138 -1.07 4.72 -12.22
N GLU A 139 -0.72 5.93 -12.67
CA GLU A 139 -1.56 6.65 -13.61
C GLU A 139 -1.57 5.88 -14.93
N ARG A 140 -2.75 5.40 -15.33
CA ARG A 140 -2.94 4.96 -16.72
C ARG A 140 -2.84 6.19 -17.61
N ALA A 141 -1.90 6.16 -18.56
CA ALA A 141 -1.74 7.18 -19.60
C ALA A 141 -2.96 7.23 -20.54
#